data_AF-A0A358DIX1-F1
#
_entry.id   AF-A0A358DIX1-F1
#
_cell.length_a   1.000
_cell.length_b   1.000
_cell.length_c   1.000
_cell.angle_alpha   90.00
_cell.angle_beta   90.00
_cell.angle_gamma   90.00
#
_symmetry.space_group_name_H-M   'P 1'
#
loop_
_entity.id
_entity.type
_entity.pdbx_description
1 polymer ?
#
loop_
_entity_poly.entity_id
_entity_poly.type
_entity_poly.pdbx_seq_one_letter_code
_entity_poly.pdbx_strand_id
1 'polypeptide(L)'
;ADNGIGCAMMMAVLEDNLLNHAPIEALFTVDEEVGMDGAFGLQKGFLSGTVMLNLDTEEDGDLCVGCAGGTDVNVSFQFKPDEEIE
;
A
#
# COMPACT_ATOMS: atom_id res chain seq x y z
N ALA A 1 -8.76 -10.59 0.62
CA ALA A 1 -8.33 -10.97 1.98
C ALA A 1 -7.20 -10.02 2.35
N ASP A 2 -6.25 -9.89 1.45
CA ASP A 2 -5.60 -8.62 1.09
C ASP A 2 -6.65 -7.51 0.83
N ASN A 3 -6.38 -6.25 1.23
CA ASN A 3 -6.23 -5.93 2.66
C ASN A 3 -7.50 -6.02 3.56
N GLY A 4 -8.52 -6.76 3.14
CA GLY A 4 -9.76 -6.93 3.90
C GLY A 4 -9.59 -7.40 5.37
N ILE A 5 -8.60 -8.24 5.69
CA ILE A 5 -8.34 -8.68 7.07
C ILE A 5 -7.77 -7.54 7.92
N GLY A 6 -6.80 -6.79 7.39
CA GLY A 6 -6.26 -5.60 8.06
C GLY A 6 -7.33 -4.55 8.30
N CYS A 7 -8.17 -4.29 7.28
CA CYS A 7 -9.34 -3.42 7.42
C CYS A 7 -10.28 -3.86 8.54
N ALA A 8 -10.56 -5.17 8.64
CA ALA A 8 -11.41 -5.71 9.69
C ALA A 8 -10.79 -5.57 11.09
N MET A 9 -9.47 -5.78 11.23
CA MET A 9 -8.74 -5.56 12.48
C MET A 9 -8.83 -4.10 12.93
N MET A 10 -8.65 -3.15 12.01
CA MET A 10 -8.77 -1.71 12.30
C MET A 10 -10.18 -1.38 12.80
N MET A 11 -11.23 -1.89 12.13
CA MET A 11 -12.61 -1.69 12.57
C MET A 11 -12.90 -2.31 13.94
N ALA A 12 -12.37 -3.51 14.22
CA ALA A 12 -12.54 -4.16 15.51
C ALA A 12 -11.91 -3.34 16.66
N VAL A 13 -10.73 -2.76 16.43
CA VAL A 13 -10.09 -1.87 17.42
C VAL A 13 -10.90 -0.59 17.63
N LEU A 14 -11.49 -0.01 16.57
CA LEU A 14 -12.34 1.17 16.70
C LEU A 14 -13.67 0.89 17.41
N GLU A 15 -14.20 -0.35 17.29
CA GLU A 15 -15.45 -0.76 17.92
C GLU A 15 -15.29 -1.06 19.42
N ASP A 16 -14.11 -1.56 19.84
CA ASP A 16 -13.87 -2.01 21.20
C ASP A 16 -13.61 -0.85 22.19
N ASN A 17 -14.57 -0.62 23.08
CA ASN A 17 -14.50 0.43 24.11
C ASN A 17 -13.69 0.02 25.36
N LEU A 18 -13.19 -1.22 25.43
CA LEU A 18 -12.44 -1.75 26.58
C LEU A 18 -10.93 -1.75 26.34
N LEU A 19 -10.48 -1.57 25.10
CA LEU A 19 -9.05 -1.52 24.79
C LEU A 19 -8.41 -0.26 25.37
N ASN A 20 -7.28 -0.43 26.06
CA ASN A 20 -6.47 0.69 26.54
C ASN A 20 -5.41 1.05 25.50
N HIS A 21 -5.61 2.16 24.80
CA HIS A 21 -4.68 2.64 23.77
C HIS A 21 -4.60 4.18 23.76
N ALA A 22 -3.53 4.71 23.17
CA ALA A 22 -3.44 6.13 22.81
C ALA A 22 -4.45 6.46 21.68
N PRO A 23 -4.71 7.73 21.32
CA PRO A 23 -5.61 8.06 20.21
C PRO A 23 -5.22 7.33 18.91
N ILE A 24 -6.20 6.72 18.24
CA ILE A 24 -6.03 5.95 16.99
C ILE A 24 -6.77 6.67 15.86
N GLU A 25 -6.12 6.75 14.71
CA GLU A 25 -6.73 7.12 13.43
C GLU A 25 -6.65 5.91 12.49
N ALA A 26 -7.74 5.60 11.79
CA ALA A 26 -7.80 4.49 10.83
C ALA A 26 -7.92 5.06 9.41
N LEU A 27 -6.89 4.83 8.59
CA LEU A 27 -6.86 5.25 7.18
C LEU A 27 -7.19 4.06 6.29
N PHE A 28 -8.25 4.19 5.48
CA PHE A 28 -8.62 3.22 4.46
C PHE A 28 -8.36 3.84 3.09
N THR A 29 -7.32 3.36 2.41
CA THR A 29 -6.99 3.79 1.05
C THR A 29 -7.86 3.08 0.03
N VAL A 30 -8.09 3.75 -1.10
CA VAL A 30 -8.79 3.18 -2.26
C VAL A 30 -7.79 2.92 -3.39
N ASP A 31 -8.10 1.93 -4.22
CA ASP A 31 -7.38 1.62 -5.46
C ASP A 31 -5.89 1.28 -5.28
N GLU A 32 -5.53 0.55 -4.22
CA GLU A 32 -4.16 0.06 -4.00
C GLU A 32 -3.71 -0.85 -5.17
N GLU A 33 -4.56 -1.81 -5.52
CA GLU A 33 -4.29 -2.92 -6.45
C GLU A 33 -4.07 -2.55 -7.91
N VAL A 34 -4.31 -1.28 -8.28
CA VAL A 34 -4.24 -0.81 -9.67
C VAL A 34 -3.30 0.37 -9.83
N GLY A 35 -3.45 1.42 -9.01
CA GLY A 35 -2.68 2.66 -9.19
C GLY A 35 -2.22 3.32 -7.89
N MET A 36 -2.65 2.84 -6.73
CA MET A 36 -2.46 3.45 -5.43
C MET A 36 -3.02 4.89 -5.33
N ASP A 37 -4.07 5.21 -6.09
CA ASP A 37 -4.63 6.57 -6.20
C ASP A 37 -5.00 7.17 -4.84
N GLY A 38 -5.56 6.36 -3.93
CA GLY A 38 -5.89 6.80 -2.57
C GLY A 38 -4.66 7.19 -1.74
N ALA A 39 -3.55 6.46 -1.90
CA ALA A 39 -2.30 6.75 -1.20
C ALA A 39 -1.64 8.03 -1.76
N PHE A 40 -1.59 8.17 -3.09
CA PHE A 40 -1.05 9.37 -3.75
C PHE A 40 -1.90 10.62 -3.48
N GLY A 41 -3.22 10.46 -3.34
CA GLY A 41 -4.17 11.55 -3.08
C GLY A 41 -4.22 12.04 -1.63
N LEU A 42 -3.51 11.39 -0.70
CA LEU A 42 -3.57 11.73 0.72
C LEU A 42 -3.02 13.15 0.97
N GLN A 43 -3.86 14.02 1.52
CA GLN A 43 -3.51 15.41 1.75
C GLN A 43 -2.69 15.60 3.03
N LYS A 44 -1.76 16.55 2.99
CA LYS A 44 -0.97 16.93 4.17
C LYS A 44 -1.90 17.45 5.28
N GLY A 45 -1.67 16.96 6.50
CA GLY A 45 -2.45 17.37 7.68
C GLY A 45 -3.80 16.67 7.82
N PHE A 46 -4.11 15.70 6.96
CA PHE A 46 -5.31 14.88 7.09
C PHE A 46 -5.26 13.97 8.33
N LEU A 47 -4.06 13.46 8.65
CA LEU A 47 -3.79 12.66 9.85
C LEU A 47 -2.94 13.45 10.84
N SER A 48 -3.15 13.19 12.13
CA SER A 48 -2.42 13.77 13.25
C SER A 48 -1.45 12.78 13.91
N GLY A 49 -1.61 11.48 13.64
CA GLY A 49 -0.74 10.42 14.15
C GLY A 49 0.73 10.60 13.76
N THR A 50 1.62 10.21 14.68
CA THR A 50 3.09 10.28 14.50
C THR A 50 3.73 8.93 14.19
N VAL A 51 2.95 7.85 14.30
CA VAL A 51 3.35 6.46 14.02
C VAL A 51 2.27 5.83 13.15
N MET A 52 2.70 5.14 12.10
CA MET A 52 1.82 4.41 11.19
C MET A 52 2.14 2.92 11.25
N LEU A 53 1.11 2.11 11.40
CA LEU A 53 1.18 0.65 11.25
C LEU A 53 0.38 0.30 10.00
N ASN A 54 1.08 -0.07 8.94
CA ASN A 54 0.45 -0.66 7.76
C ASN A 54 0.19 -2.15 8.05
N LEU A 55 -1.02 -2.62 7.72
CA LEU A 55 -1.45 -4.00 7.98
C LEU A 55 -1.49 -4.84 6.69
N ASP A 56 -0.65 -4.49 5.73
CA ASP A 56 -0.64 -5.02 4.36
C ASP A 56 0.54 -5.97 4.10
N THR A 57 1.14 -6.48 5.17
CA THR A 57 2.09 -7.58 5.10
C THR A 57 1.32 -8.89 5.18
N GLU A 58 1.59 -9.80 4.26
CA GLU A 58 0.82 -11.06 4.12
C GLU A 58 1.42 -12.26 4.87
N GLU A 59 2.65 -12.15 5.37
CA GLU A 59 3.34 -13.23 6.08
C GLU A 59 3.31 -13.00 7.60
N ASP A 60 2.91 -14.02 8.35
CA ASP A 60 2.81 -13.93 9.81
C ASP A 60 4.19 -14.00 10.46
N GLY A 61 4.40 -13.18 11.49
CA GLY A 61 5.69 -13.05 12.16
C GLY A 61 6.73 -12.19 11.43
N ASP A 62 6.43 -11.71 10.23
CA ASP A 62 7.30 -10.83 9.47
C ASP A 62 6.93 -9.35 9.65
N LEU A 63 7.96 -8.51 9.77
CA LEU A 63 7.82 -7.06 9.83
C LEU A 63 8.39 -6.44 8.56
N CYS A 64 7.51 -5.99 7.67
CA CYS A 64 7.91 -5.22 6.50
C CYS A 64 8.34 -3.80 6.90
N VAL A 65 9.60 -3.45 6.64
CA VAL A 65 10.15 -2.10 6.90
C VAL A 65 10.39 -1.29 5.63
N GLY A 66 10.10 -1.86 4.47
CA GLY A 66 10.25 -1.21 3.18
C GLY A 66 9.84 -2.11 2.02
N CYS A 67 9.47 -1.49 0.91
CA CYS A 67 9.09 -2.15 -0.33
C CYS A 67 9.81 -1.51 -1.52
N ALA A 68 9.76 -2.18 -2.68
CA ALA A 68 10.21 -1.60 -3.94
C ALA A 68 9.16 -0.60 -4.47
N GLY A 69 9.60 0.41 -5.23
CA GLY A 69 8.70 1.21 -6.06
C GLY A 69 8.36 0.50 -7.38
N GLY A 70 7.37 1.03 -8.12
CA GLY A 70 6.95 0.53 -9.42
C GLY A 70 6.69 1.65 -10.43
N THR A 71 6.86 1.36 -11.72
CA THR A 71 6.46 2.25 -12.81
C THR A 71 6.17 1.42 -14.07
N ASP A 72 5.15 1.80 -14.81
CA ASP A 72 4.86 1.20 -16.11
C ASP A 72 5.77 1.78 -17.19
N VAL A 73 6.29 0.92 -18.08
CA VAL A 73 7.13 1.32 -19.21
C VAL A 73 6.60 0.69 -20.48
N ASN A 74 6.11 1.53 -21.39
CA ASN A 74 5.74 1.11 -22.74
C ASN A 74 6.98 1.18 -23.64
N VAL A 75 7.44 0.02 -24.14
CA VAL A 75 8.58 -0.06 -25.04
C VAL A 75 8.11 -0.47 -26.44
N SER A 76 8.56 0.25 -27.46
CA SER A 76 8.30 -0.08 -28.85
C SER A 76 9.63 -0.14 -29.61
N PHE A 77 9.87 -1.24 -30.30
CA PHE A 77 11.04 -1.40 -31.16
C PHE A 77 10.60 -1.43 -32.62
N GLN A 78 11.37 -0.77 -33.48
CA GLN A 78 11.26 -0.96 -34.91
C GLN A 78 12.19 -2.10 -35.33
N PHE A 79 11.67 -3.04 -36.11
CA PHE A 79 12.49 -4.10 -36.69
C PHE A 79 13.59 -3.47 -37.56
N LYS A 80 14.84 -3.75 -37.23
CA LYS A 80 16.00 -3.46 -38.08
C LYS A 80 16.56 -4.81 -38.54
N PRO A 81 16.52 -5.13 -39.84
CA PRO A 81 17.15 -6.34 -40.35
C PRO A 81 18.66 -6.29 -40.08
N ASP A 82 19.22 -7.45 -39.77
CA ASP A 82 20.67 -7.60 -39.61
C ASP A 82 21.30 -7.68 -41.02
N GLU A 83 22.13 -6.70 -41.38
CA GLU A 83 22.78 -6.63 -42.69
C GLU A 83 24.19 -7.26 -42.69
N GLU A 84 24.68 -7.71 -41.54
CA GLU A 84 25.98 -8.39 -41.40
C GLU A 84 25.80 -9.84 -40.94
N ILE A 85 25.25 -10.68 -41.83
CA ILE A 85 25.46 -12.12 -41.77
C ILE A 85 26.55 -12.44 -42.81
N GLU A 86 27.82 -12.37 -42.41
CA GLU A 86 28.90 -13.08 -43.11
C GLU A 86 28.87 -14.57 -42.78
#